data_AF-A0A6L7WAJ8-F1
#
_entry.id   AF-A0A6L7WAJ8-F1
#
_cell.length_a   1.000
_cell.length_b   1.000
_cell.length_c   1.000
_cell.angle_alpha   90.00
_cell.angle_beta   90.00
_cell.angle_gamma   90.00
#
_symmetry.space_group_name_H-M   'P 1'
#
loop_
_entity.id
_entity.type
_entity.pdbx_description
1 polymer ?
#
loop_
_entity_poly.entity_id
_entity_poly.type
_entity_poly.pdbx_seq_one_letter_code
_entity_poly.pdbx_strand_id
1 'polypeptide(L)'
;MKNFLKSTVLLALFGLMACGGNSKDTLGPGDADEITAGTMGICNRTPQVRDAILTMLSDIDNCALVTKAHLSSITRLNLNDQGITDLRRADFYGLDNLPGLSLSFNSLSTLKEGVFAGLSSLKSLDLSFNSLHTLPAGVFSDLDSLRWLGLDYNSLSTLPASVFSDLDSLRFLRLDSNDLNTLPEGVFLGLSKLGELELQNNALNTLPASVFSGLDSLQVLNLENNDLNTLPEGVFSHLDNLQEIYLSFRDPHTLPENVFSGLPTNLQTLRLHTIGLRTLPEGVFSGLDNLQHLYLYSNGLNTLPEGVFIGLYSLRSLSFSSTFLQTLPEGVFSHLDNLKYLSLHSHDLLSTLPEGIFSDLDNLQRIDLFFNDQLSTLPEGVFSSLSNLQDLNITSNDLLSTLPEGLFADLSNLQWLNLSGNDLLSTLPEGIFGDLSSLRTLQLYDNNLSMLPEGIFSGLSRLKLLWLQGNPGTPFTLTIELERTDNMDNNAQGPATIVVKVAEGAPFDMTVSLSAQGGTLSANTATIVAGEIKSETVMAPPGEGNSVTVRLGPAPALPQFLNHAGIQTAVGDSLILFGQAASR
;
A
#
# COMPACT_ATOMS: atom_id res chain seq x y z
N MET A 1 -12.08 28.57 6.08
CA MET A 1 -12.73 29.59 5.23
C MET A 1 -13.92 28.93 4.55
N LYS A 2 -15.13 29.40 4.85
CA LYS A 2 -16.40 28.99 4.24
C LYS A 2 -16.59 29.64 2.87
N ASN A 3 -17.35 28.98 1.99
CA ASN A 3 -18.38 29.49 1.06
C ASN A 3 -18.27 28.84 -0.33
N PHE A 4 -19.31 28.70 -1.14
CA PHE A 4 -20.76 28.44 -1.04
C PHE A 4 -21.24 28.33 -2.51
N LEU A 5 -22.37 27.65 -2.73
CA LEU A 5 -23.08 27.36 -4.00
C LEU A 5 -23.14 28.47 -5.08
N LYS A 6 -23.31 28.02 -6.35
CA LYS A 6 -24.28 28.50 -7.37
C LYS A 6 -24.41 27.40 -8.46
N SER A 7 -25.44 26.56 -8.49
CA SER A 7 -26.79 26.76 -9.09
C SER A 7 -26.80 27.55 -10.41
N THR A 8 -27.15 26.88 -11.51
CA THR A 8 -28.05 27.43 -12.55
C THR A 8 -28.76 26.28 -13.27
N VAL A 9 -30.07 26.24 -13.07
CA VAL A 9 -31.08 25.52 -13.85
C VAL A 9 -31.32 26.28 -15.16
N LEU A 10 -31.42 25.59 -16.29
CA LEU A 10 -32.12 26.14 -17.46
C LEU A 10 -33.12 25.12 -18.03
N LEU A 11 -34.39 25.42 -17.78
CA LEU A 11 -35.57 24.91 -18.48
C LEU A 11 -35.48 25.23 -19.98
N ALA A 12 -35.84 24.26 -20.83
CA ALA A 12 -36.40 24.53 -22.15
C ALA A 12 -37.55 23.55 -22.44
N LEU A 13 -38.59 24.08 -23.06
CA LEU A 13 -39.98 23.67 -22.99
C LEU A 13 -40.32 22.33 -23.68
N PHE A 14 -41.31 21.66 -23.09
CA PHE A 14 -42.23 20.75 -23.77
C PHE A 14 -43.10 21.48 -24.79
N GLY A 15 -43.22 20.91 -25.99
CA GLY A 15 -44.27 21.19 -26.95
C GLY A 15 -44.79 19.87 -27.52
N LEU A 16 -45.88 19.37 -26.96
CA LEU A 16 -46.65 18.22 -27.41
C LEU A 16 -47.82 18.73 -28.25
N MET A 17 -47.94 18.29 -29.51
CA MET A 17 -49.24 18.09 -30.14
C MET A 17 -49.15 17.09 -31.29
N ALA A 18 -50.27 16.38 -31.46
CA ALA A 18 -50.35 15.04 -31.99
C ALA A 18 -51.04 14.96 -33.38
N CYS A 19 -51.06 13.71 -33.88
CA CYS A 19 -51.96 13.09 -34.87
C CYS A 19 -51.68 13.26 -36.36
N GLY A 20 -51.47 12.11 -37.01
CA GLY A 20 -52.38 11.66 -38.08
C GLY A 20 -51.75 11.15 -39.39
N GLY A 21 -51.88 9.84 -39.64
CA GLY A 21 -52.30 9.34 -40.96
C GLY A 21 -51.26 8.73 -41.91
N ASN A 22 -51.30 7.40 -42.01
CA ASN A 22 -51.24 6.53 -43.20
C ASN A 22 -50.07 6.60 -44.21
N SER A 23 -49.40 5.44 -44.29
CA SER A 23 -48.98 4.69 -45.49
C SER A 23 -48.29 5.45 -46.63
N LYS A 24 -47.00 5.17 -46.82
CA LYS A 24 -46.45 4.73 -48.11
C LYS A 24 -45.00 4.29 -47.95
N ASP A 25 -44.69 3.20 -48.62
CA ASP A 25 -43.33 2.74 -48.92
C ASP A 25 -42.42 3.92 -49.29
N THR A 26 -41.42 4.17 -48.45
CA THR A 26 -40.21 4.88 -48.84
C THR A 26 -39.04 4.15 -48.21
N LEU A 27 -38.48 3.22 -48.99
CA LEU A 27 -37.10 2.78 -48.89
C LEU A 27 -36.22 4.04 -48.79
N GLY A 28 -35.67 4.29 -47.60
CA GLY A 28 -34.61 5.27 -47.40
C GLY A 28 -33.29 4.72 -47.95
N PRO A 29 -32.41 5.53 -48.53
CA PRO A 29 -31.15 5.05 -49.09
C PRO A 29 -30.17 4.84 -47.93
N GLY A 30 -29.80 3.59 -47.65
CA GLY A 30 -28.80 3.32 -46.61
C GLY A 30 -28.59 1.87 -46.20
N ASP A 31 -29.42 0.91 -46.61
CA ASP A 31 -29.14 -0.52 -46.41
C ASP A 31 -28.40 -1.09 -47.62
N ALA A 32 -27.10 -0.79 -47.69
CA ALA A 32 -26.17 -1.40 -48.65
C ALA A 32 -24.94 -1.97 -47.91
N ASP A 33 -25.17 -2.75 -46.86
CA ASP A 33 -24.12 -3.50 -46.15
C ASP A 33 -24.29 -5.03 -46.27
N GLU A 34 -24.98 -5.49 -47.31
CA GLU A 34 -24.80 -6.84 -47.86
C GLU A 34 -23.85 -6.79 -49.05
N ILE A 35 -22.54 -6.68 -48.78
CA ILE A 35 -21.51 -6.86 -49.80
C ILE A 35 -20.54 -7.94 -49.30
N THR A 36 -20.55 -9.07 -50.01
CA THR A 36 -19.74 -10.26 -49.77
C THR A 36 -18.26 -9.93 -49.50
N ALA A 37 -17.71 -10.47 -48.42
CA ALA A 37 -16.37 -10.23 -47.85
C ALA A 37 -15.16 -10.58 -48.76
N GLY A 38 -15.37 -10.95 -50.02
CA GLY A 38 -14.31 -11.44 -50.91
C GLY A 38 -13.46 -10.37 -51.62
N THR A 39 -13.86 -9.09 -51.59
CA THR A 39 -13.27 -8.06 -52.48
C THR A 39 -12.94 -6.70 -51.84
N MET A 40 -13.15 -6.48 -50.54
CA MET A 40 -12.85 -5.17 -49.94
C MET A 40 -11.37 -5.03 -49.55
N GLY A 41 -10.64 -4.22 -50.32
CA GLY A 41 -9.40 -3.58 -49.86
C GLY A 41 -9.66 -2.59 -48.72
N ILE A 42 -8.61 -2.07 -48.10
CA ILE A 42 -8.77 -1.28 -46.85
C ILE A 42 -9.39 0.12 -47.05
N CYS A 43 -9.60 0.58 -48.29
CA CYS A 43 -10.12 1.92 -48.58
C CYS A 43 -11.52 2.20 -48.01
N ASN A 44 -12.34 1.16 -47.83
CA ASN A 44 -13.71 1.27 -47.33
C ASN A 44 -13.82 1.16 -45.81
N ARG A 45 -12.69 0.98 -45.11
CA ARG A 45 -12.66 0.97 -43.65
C ARG A 45 -12.91 2.37 -43.10
N THR A 46 -13.28 2.44 -41.83
CA THR A 46 -13.34 3.69 -41.08
C THR A 46 -12.02 4.44 -41.23
N PRO A 47 -12.01 5.77 -41.50
CA PRO A 47 -10.80 6.51 -41.87
C PRO A 47 -9.63 6.29 -40.90
N GLN A 48 -9.91 6.34 -39.59
CA GLN A 48 -8.93 6.10 -38.53
C GLN A 48 -8.27 4.71 -38.65
N VAL A 49 -9.07 3.67 -38.90
CA VAL A 49 -8.56 2.30 -39.06
C VAL A 49 -7.73 2.16 -40.33
N ARG A 50 -8.21 2.72 -41.45
CA ARG A 50 -7.48 2.72 -42.73
C ARG A 50 -6.14 3.43 -42.59
N ASP A 51 -6.15 4.63 -42.01
CA ASP A 51 -4.98 5.49 -41.93
C ASP A 51 -3.94 4.93 -40.95
N ALA A 52 -4.39 4.30 -39.86
CA ALA A 52 -3.50 3.54 -38.97
C ALA A 52 -2.82 2.37 -39.70
N ILE A 53 -3.57 1.58 -40.48
CA ILE A 53 -2.99 0.49 -41.27
C ILE A 53 -1.98 1.00 -42.29
N LEU A 54 -2.30 2.09 -43.02
CA LEU A 54 -1.35 2.70 -43.97
C LEU A 54 -0.08 3.19 -43.28
N THR A 55 -0.21 3.81 -42.10
CA THR A 55 0.93 4.28 -41.31
C THR A 55 1.86 3.13 -40.91
N MET A 56 1.31 1.94 -40.65
CA MET A 56 2.11 0.75 -40.34
C MET A 56 2.80 0.14 -41.57
N LEU A 57 2.24 0.37 -42.76
CA LEU A 57 2.78 -0.11 -44.02
C LEU A 57 3.60 1.01 -44.68
N SER A 58 4.79 1.30 -44.13
CA SER A 58 5.63 2.45 -44.49
C SER A 58 5.89 2.66 -45.99
N ASP A 59 5.79 1.58 -46.77
CA ASP A 59 6.07 1.56 -48.21
C ASP A 59 4.81 1.69 -49.09
N ILE A 60 3.64 1.91 -48.48
CA ILE A 60 2.34 1.96 -49.15
C ILE A 60 1.59 3.22 -48.73
N ASP A 61 1.45 4.17 -49.65
CA ASP A 61 0.73 5.43 -49.46
C ASP A 61 -0.74 5.37 -49.93
N ASN A 62 -1.13 4.30 -50.61
CA ASN A 62 -2.46 4.14 -51.20
C ASN A 62 -3.15 2.86 -50.70
N CYS A 63 -4.31 3.03 -50.07
CA CYS A 63 -5.14 1.95 -49.56
C CYS A 63 -5.51 0.88 -50.60
N ALA A 64 -5.55 1.24 -51.89
CA ALA A 64 -5.87 0.31 -52.98
C ALA A 64 -4.73 -0.68 -53.28
N LEU A 65 -3.50 -0.40 -52.82
CA LEU A 65 -2.31 -1.25 -53.02
C LEU A 65 -2.09 -2.24 -51.86
N VAL A 66 -2.90 -2.17 -50.81
CA VAL A 66 -2.78 -3.07 -49.66
C VAL A 66 -3.31 -4.46 -50.03
N THR A 67 -2.46 -5.48 -49.87
CA THR A 67 -2.75 -6.87 -50.23
C THR A 67 -2.99 -7.71 -48.97
N LYS A 68 -3.52 -8.92 -49.13
CA LYS A 68 -3.65 -9.87 -48.01
C LYS A 68 -2.30 -10.16 -47.34
N ALA A 69 -1.20 -10.21 -48.09
CA ALA A 69 0.14 -10.42 -47.54
C ALA A 69 0.57 -9.26 -46.64
N HIS A 70 0.24 -8.02 -47.02
CA HIS A 70 0.48 -6.84 -46.18
C HIS A 70 -0.36 -6.88 -44.89
N LEU A 71 -1.63 -7.25 -44.96
CA LEU A 71 -2.47 -7.37 -43.77
C LEU A 71 -1.99 -8.49 -42.82
N SER A 72 -1.49 -9.59 -43.39
CA SER A 72 -1.00 -10.74 -42.64
C SER A 72 0.31 -10.47 -41.89
N SER A 73 1.06 -9.42 -42.25
CA SER A 73 2.29 -9.02 -41.55
C SER A 73 2.03 -8.08 -40.36
N ILE A 74 0.81 -7.56 -40.21
CA ILE A 74 0.44 -6.68 -39.10
C ILE A 74 0.29 -7.51 -37.83
N THR A 75 1.17 -7.26 -36.86
CA THR A 75 1.23 -8.01 -35.59
C THR A 75 0.83 -7.20 -34.37
N ARG A 76 0.48 -5.92 -34.53
CA ARG A 76 -0.11 -5.07 -33.48
C ARG A 76 -0.92 -3.98 -34.18
N LEU A 77 -2.12 -3.67 -33.70
CA LEU A 77 -2.90 -2.54 -34.20
C LEU A 77 -3.38 -1.73 -33.00
N ASN A 78 -2.77 -0.56 -32.82
CA ASN A 78 -3.13 0.37 -31.77
C ASN A 78 -3.94 1.52 -32.38
N LEU A 79 -5.19 1.63 -31.96
CA LEU A 79 -6.15 2.64 -32.37
C LEU A 79 -6.61 3.47 -31.18
N ASN A 80 -5.78 3.56 -30.12
CA ASN A 80 -6.14 4.30 -28.93
C ASN A 80 -6.15 5.81 -29.20
N ASP A 81 -7.11 6.50 -28.59
CA ASP A 81 -7.23 7.95 -28.66
C ASP A 81 -7.20 8.48 -30.11
N GLN A 82 -7.96 7.82 -30.99
CA GLN A 82 -8.08 8.20 -32.41
C GLN A 82 -9.42 8.90 -32.70
N GLY A 83 -10.24 9.16 -31.67
CA GLY A 83 -11.57 9.76 -31.82
C GLY A 83 -12.51 8.89 -32.66
N ILE A 84 -12.40 7.56 -32.57
CA ILE A 84 -13.28 6.62 -33.27
C ILE A 84 -14.65 6.62 -32.58
N THR A 85 -15.70 6.85 -33.35
CA THR A 85 -17.09 6.90 -32.85
C THR A 85 -17.96 5.74 -33.32
N ASP A 86 -17.59 5.11 -34.45
CA ASP A 86 -18.26 3.93 -35.02
C ASP A 86 -17.23 3.04 -35.71
N LEU A 87 -17.54 1.74 -35.77
CA LEU A 87 -16.76 0.74 -36.49
C LEU A 87 -17.64 0.03 -37.52
N ARG A 88 -17.00 -0.42 -38.61
CA ARG A 88 -17.64 -1.20 -39.67
C ARG A 88 -17.20 -2.65 -39.59
N ARG A 89 -18.07 -3.56 -40.03
CA ARG A 89 -17.76 -5.01 -40.06
C ARG A 89 -16.50 -5.35 -40.87
N ALA A 90 -16.18 -4.52 -41.88
CA ALA A 90 -15.00 -4.70 -42.72
C ALA A 90 -13.70 -4.09 -42.15
N ASP A 91 -13.74 -3.39 -41.01
CA ASP A 91 -12.60 -2.64 -40.48
C ASP A 91 -11.40 -3.51 -40.12
N PHE A 92 -11.64 -4.75 -39.67
CA PHE A 92 -10.58 -5.66 -39.26
C PHE A 92 -10.44 -6.90 -40.13
N TYR A 93 -11.25 -7.02 -41.19
CA TYR A 93 -11.25 -8.18 -42.07
C TYR A 93 -9.86 -8.44 -42.69
N GLY A 94 -9.40 -9.69 -42.69
CA GLY A 94 -8.09 -10.05 -43.25
C GLY A 94 -6.88 -9.78 -42.35
N LEU A 95 -7.07 -9.27 -41.13
CA LEU A 95 -6.03 -9.16 -40.09
C LEU A 95 -5.93 -10.47 -39.27
N ASP A 96 -5.97 -11.61 -39.95
CA ASP A 96 -6.17 -12.95 -39.36
C ASP A 96 -5.06 -13.35 -38.35
N ASN A 97 -3.87 -12.74 -38.45
CA ASN A 97 -2.70 -13.00 -37.60
C ASN A 97 -2.52 -12.00 -36.46
N LEU A 98 -3.44 -11.03 -36.31
CA LEU A 98 -3.29 -9.96 -35.33
C LEU A 98 -3.41 -10.52 -33.91
N PRO A 99 -2.36 -10.45 -33.06
CA PRO A 99 -2.41 -10.95 -31.69
C PRO A 99 -3.01 -9.94 -30.70
N GLY A 100 -3.05 -8.65 -31.04
CA GLY A 100 -3.56 -7.61 -30.14
C GLY A 100 -4.17 -6.42 -30.90
N LEU A 101 -5.34 -6.01 -30.45
CA LEU A 101 -6.11 -4.86 -30.94
C LEU A 101 -6.46 -3.97 -29.76
N SER A 102 -6.09 -2.70 -29.82
CA SER A 102 -6.42 -1.72 -28.79
C SER A 102 -7.24 -0.59 -29.42
N LEU A 103 -8.41 -0.34 -28.84
CA LEU A 103 -9.41 0.64 -29.23
C LEU A 103 -9.78 1.54 -28.03
N SER A 104 -8.92 1.63 -27.02
CA SER A 104 -9.24 2.36 -25.79
C SER A 104 -9.15 3.88 -25.96
N PHE A 105 -9.76 4.60 -25.03
CA PHE A 105 -9.83 6.08 -25.06
C PHE A 105 -10.44 6.64 -26.35
N ASN A 106 -11.43 5.94 -26.91
CA ASN A 106 -12.20 6.42 -28.05
C ASN A 106 -13.61 6.86 -27.58
N SER A 107 -14.53 7.05 -28.52
CA SER A 107 -15.91 7.46 -28.23
C SER A 107 -16.90 6.48 -28.85
N LEU A 108 -16.58 5.19 -28.82
CA LEU A 108 -17.47 4.14 -29.31
C LEU A 108 -18.69 4.06 -28.39
N SER A 109 -19.87 4.24 -28.98
CA SER A 109 -21.15 4.15 -28.25
C SER A 109 -21.86 2.80 -28.42
N THR A 110 -21.60 2.13 -29.54
CA THR A 110 -22.15 0.82 -29.89
C THR A 110 -21.12 0.00 -30.67
N LEU A 111 -21.31 -1.32 -30.71
CA LEU A 111 -20.59 -2.23 -31.59
C LEU A 111 -21.58 -2.97 -32.47
N LYS A 112 -21.19 -3.23 -33.72
CA LYS A 112 -21.97 -4.05 -34.65
C LYS A 112 -21.62 -5.53 -34.45
N GLU A 113 -22.60 -6.40 -34.60
CA GLU A 113 -22.37 -7.85 -34.58
C GLU A 113 -21.37 -8.24 -35.67
N GLY A 114 -20.40 -9.09 -35.32
CA GLY A 114 -19.35 -9.54 -36.22
C GLY A 114 -18.31 -8.47 -36.60
N VAL A 115 -18.23 -7.34 -35.89
CA VAL A 115 -17.19 -6.31 -36.15
C VAL A 115 -15.76 -6.84 -36.03
N PHE A 116 -15.55 -7.87 -35.20
CA PHE A 116 -14.26 -8.55 -35.02
C PHE A 116 -14.14 -9.87 -35.78
N ALA A 117 -15.08 -10.19 -36.68
CA ALA A 117 -15.11 -11.45 -37.40
C ALA A 117 -13.80 -11.67 -38.17
N GLY A 118 -13.23 -12.88 -38.06
CA GLY A 118 -11.98 -13.28 -38.70
C GLY A 118 -10.71 -13.03 -37.88
N LEU A 119 -10.79 -12.36 -36.73
CA LEU A 119 -9.65 -12.15 -35.83
C LEU A 119 -9.32 -13.37 -34.95
N SER A 120 -9.29 -14.56 -35.55
CA SER A 120 -9.12 -15.85 -34.84
C SER A 120 -7.80 -16.02 -34.06
N SER A 121 -6.75 -15.27 -34.42
CA SER A 121 -5.46 -15.28 -33.70
C SER A 121 -5.37 -14.23 -32.59
N LEU A 122 -6.41 -13.42 -32.39
CA LEU A 122 -6.40 -12.33 -31.42
C LEU A 122 -6.32 -12.87 -30.01
N LYS A 123 -5.37 -12.35 -29.24
CA LYS A 123 -5.12 -12.74 -27.84
C LYS A 123 -5.50 -11.64 -26.85
N SER A 124 -5.51 -10.39 -27.30
CA SER A 124 -5.82 -9.23 -26.47
C SER A 124 -6.72 -8.27 -27.24
N LEU A 125 -7.85 -7.91 -26.63
CA LEU A 125 -8.76 -6.90 -27.14
C LEU A 125 -9.05 -5.88 -26.05
N ASP A 126 -8.68 -4.63 -26.30
CA ASP A 126 -8.91 -3.51 -25.38
C ASP A 126 -9.97 -2.56 -25.93
N LEU A 127 -11.12 -2.52 -25.27
CA LEU A 127 -12.26 -1.63 -25.54
C LEU A 127 -12.51 -0.67 -24.36
N SER A 128 -11.56 -0.56 -23.43
CA SER A 128 -11.71 0.26 -22.23
C SER A 128 -11.81 1.76 -22.55
N PHE A 129 -12.32 2.57 -21.60
CA PHE A 129 -12.42 4.03 -21.76
C PHE A 129 -13.15 4.44 -23.05
N ASN A 130 -14.31 3.83 -23.30
CA ASN A 130 -15.22 4.20 -24.37
C ASN A 130 -16.58 4.63 -23.77
N SER A 131 -17.65 4.62 -24.54
CA SER A 131 -19.00 4.95 -24.07
C SER A 131 -20.00 3.88 -24.46
N LEU A 132 -19.59 2.61 -24.44
CA LEU A 132 -20.44 1.48 -24.81
C LEU A 132 -21.56 1.31 -23.79
N HIS A 133 -22.81 1.28 -24.25
CA HIS A 133 -23.99 1.12 -23.38
C HIS A 133 -24.54 -0.31 -23.36
N THR A 134 -24.35 -1.04 -24.46
CA THR A 134 -24.79 -2.43 -24.66
C THR A 134 -23.81 -3.16 -25.58
N LEU A 135 -23.86 -4.49 -25.56
CA LEU A 135 -23.10 -5.36 -26.46
C LEU A 135 -24.06 -6.28 -27.23
N PRO A 136 -23.87 -6.48 -28.54
CA PRO A 136 -24.53 -7.57 -29.26
C PRO A 136 -24.09 -8.94 -28.72
N ALA A 137 -25.01 -9.92 -28.68
CA ALA A 137 -24.73 -11.24 -28.10
C ALA A 137 -23.59 -12.01 -28.79
N GLY A 138 -23.40 -11.83 -30.11
CA GLY A 138 -22.33 -12.48 -30.88
C GLY A 138 -21.16 -11.56 -31.23
N VAL A 139 -20.96 -10.46 -30.49
CA VAL A 139 -19.92 -9.47 -30.86
C VAL A 139 -18.50 -10.03 -30.79
N PHE A 140 -18.26 -11.00 -29.91
CA PHE A 140 -16.96 -11.66 -29.71
C PHE A 140 -16.86 -13.07 -30.31
N SER A 141 -17.83 -13.48 -31.13
CA SER A 141 -17.75 -14.74 -31.85
C SER A 141 -16.51 -14.76 -32.76
N ASP A 142 -15.95 -15.96 -32.98
CA ASP A 142 -14.70 -16.23 -33.72
C ASP A 142 -13.40 -15.75 -33.04
N LEU A 143 -13.44 -15.27 -31.79
CA LEU A 143 -12.26 -14.87 -31.02
C LEU A 143 -11.67 -16.01 -30.16
N ASP A 144 -11.55 -17.21 -30.73
CA ASP A 144 -11.20 -18.47 -30.04
C ASP A 144 -9.86 -18.42 -29.27
N SER A 145 -8.93 -17.56 -29.70
CA SER A 145 -7.60 -17.40 -29.10
C SER A 145 -7.53 -16.31 -28.02
N LEU A 146 -8.63 -15.60 -27.76
CA LEU A 146 -8.64 -14.43 -26.89
C LEU A 146 -8.31 -14.83 -25.46
N ARG A 147 -7.40 -14.07 -24.81
CA ARG A 147 -6.92 -14.31 -23.44
C ARG A 147 -7.18 -13.14 -22.52
N TRP A 148 -7.24 -11.93 -23.06
CA TRP A 148 -7.45 -10.71 -22.30
C TRP A 148 -8.51 -9.86 -23.02
N LEU A 149 -9.57 -9.49 -22.29
CA LEU A 149 -10.63 -8.63 -22.78
C LEU A 149 -10.87 -7.51 -21.78
N GLY A 150 -10.62 -6.27 -22.22
CA GLY A 150 -10.90 -5.05 -21.46
C GLY A 150 -12.19 -4.39 -21.94
N LEU A 151 -13.17 -4.25 -21.06
CA LEU A 151 -14.43 -3.53 -21.27
C LEU A 151 -14.67 -2.48 -20.17
N ASP A 152 -13.66 -2.22 -19.34
CA ASP A 152 -13.74 -1.31 -18.21
C ASP A 152 -13.83 0.16 -18.61
N TYR A 153 -14.35 1.00 -17.71
CA TYR A 153 -14.59 2.42 -17.99
C TYR A 153 -15.46 2.63 -19.25
N ASN A 154 -16.60 1.93 -19.28
CA ASN A 154 -17.68 2.14 -20.26
C ASN A 154 -18.98 2.48 -19.51
N SER A 155 -20.13 2.38 -20.17
CA SER A 155 -21.45 2.65 -19.55
C SER A 155 -22.40 1.45 -19.74
N LEU A 156 -21.84 0.23 -19.67
CA LEU A 156 -22.62 -1.00 -19.86
C LEU A 156 -23.59 -1.16 -18.69
N SER A 157 -24.89 -1.17 -19.00
CA SER A 157 -25.96 -1.36 -17.99
C SER A 157 -26.43 -2.80 -17.87
N THR A 158 -26.29 -3.58 -18.95
CA THR A 158 -26.66 -5.00 -19.02
C THR A 158 -25.72 -5.76 -19.94
N LEU A 159 -25.66 -7.09 -19.77
CA LEU A 159 -24.94 -8.00 -20.64
C LEU A 159 -25.91 -9.03 -21.24
N PRO A 160 -25.78 -9.41 -22.51
CA PRO A 160 -26.43 -10.61 -23.03
C PRO A 160 -25.87 -11.87 -22.36
N ALA A 161 -26.71 -12.86 -22.05
CA ALA A 161 -26.30 -14.07 -21.33
C ALA A 161 -25.25 -14.92 -22.06
N SER A 162 -25.14 -14.83 -23.39
CA SER A 162 -24.19 -15.60 -24.19
C SER A 162 -23.02 -14.76 -24.72
N VAL A 163 -22.84 -13.53 -24.25
CA VAL A 163 -21.87 -12.60 -24.86
C VAL A 163 -20.41 -13.11 -24.82
N PHE A 164 -20.10 -14.00 -23.88
CA PHE A 164 -18.76 -14.57 -23.70
C PHE A 164 -18.66 -16.07 -24.00
N SER A 165 -19.72 -16.71 -24.52
CA SER A 165 -19.81 -18.18 -24.59
C SER A 165 -18.73 -18.86 -25.44
N ASP A 166 -18.15 -18.13 -26.40
CA ASP A 166 -17.16 -18.67 -27.35
C ASP A 166 -15.70 -18.40 -26.88
N LEU A 167 -15.51 -17.77 -25.72
CA LEU A 167 -14.19 -17.31 -25.25
C LEU A 167 -13.48 -18.33 -24.35
N ASP A 168 -13.41 -19.60 -24.76
CA ASP A 168 -12.83 -20.72 -23.98
C ASP A 168 -11.35 -20.56 -23.60
N SER A 169 -10.64 -19.63 -24.26
CA SER A 169 -9.23 -19.32 -24.00
C SER A 169 -9.02 -18.13 -23.07
N LEU A 170 -10.09 -17.45 -22.67
CA LEU A 170 -10.03 -16.21 -21.89
C LEU A 170 -9.40 -16.47 -20.53
N ARG A 171 -8.55 -15.53 -20.09
CA ARG A 171 -7.81 -15.60 -18.82
C ARG A 171 -8.08 -14.40 -17.93
N PHE A 172 -8.33 -13.25 -18.54
CA PHE A 172 -8.59 -11.98 -17.87
C PHE A 172 -9.79 -11.30 -18.51
N LEU A 173 -10.78 -10.94 -17.70
CA LEU A 173 -11.96 -10.19 -18.11
C LEU A 173 -12.16 -9.00 -17.18
N ARG A 174 -12.04 -7.79 -17.75
CA ARG A 174 -12.30 -6.53 -17.03
C ARG A 174 -13.65 -5.96 -17.44
N LEU A 175 -14.56 -5.89 -16.47
CA LEU A 175 -15.89 -5.30 -16.59
C LEU A 175 -16.10 -4.19 -15.55
N ASP A 176 -15.04 -3.81 -14.83
CA ASP A 176 -15.10 -2.82 -13.78
C ASP A 176 -15.43 -1.42 -14.30
N SER A 177 -15.88 -0.53 -13.42
CA SER A 177 -16.17 0.86 -13.76
C SER A 177 -17.18 0.98 -14.92
N ASN A 178 -18.30 0.26 -14.81
CA ASN A 178 -19.45 0.28 -15.69
C ASN A 178 -20.73 0.54 -14.86
N ASP A 179 -21.91 0.47 -15.49
CA ASP A 179 -23.20 0.73 -14.84
C ASP A 179 -24.02 -0.56 -14.62
N LEU A 180 -23.37 -1.72 -14.48
CA LEU A 180 -24.06 -3.01 -14.40
C LEU A 180 -24.86 -3.12 -13.11
N ASN A 181 -26.18 -3.27 -13.21
CA ASN A 181 -27.07 -3.43 -12.05
C ASN A 181 -27.32 -4.90 -11.66
N THR A 182 -27.22 -5.81 -12.62
CA THR A 182 -27.45 -7.25 -12.47
C THR A 182 -26.59 -8.02 -13.46
N LEU A 183 -26.29 -9.28 -13.17
CA LEU A 183 -25.68 -10.21 -14.11
C LEU A 183 -26.70 -11.28 -14.54
N PRO A 184 -26.83 -11.58 -15.84
CA PRO A 184 -27.62 -12.72 -16.27
C PRO A 184 -27.08 -14.03 -15.69
N GLU A 185 -27.96 -14.95 -15.37
CA GLU A 185 -27.56 -16.30 -14.98
C GLU A 185 -26.80 -16.97 -16.12
N GLY A 186 -25.64 -17.55 -15.81
CA GLY A 186 -24.79 -18.25 -16.77
C GLY A 186 -24.00 -17.36 -17.73
N VAL A 187 -23.92 -16.04 -17.50
CA VAL A 187 -23.17 -15.10 -18.37
C VAL A 187 -21.68 -15.47 -18.56
N PHE A 188 -21.12 -16.20 -17.60
CA PHE A 188 -19.72 -16.66 -17.63
C PHE A 188 -19.55 -18.15 -17.98
N LEU A 189 -20.61 -18.85 -18.39
CA LEU A 189 -20.51 -20.25 -18.80
C LEU A 189 -19.58 -20.38 -20.01
N GLY A 190 -18.67 -21.36 -19.96
CA GLY A 190 -17.66 -21.62 -20.99
C GLY A 190 -16.28 -21.05 -20.65
N LEU A 191 -16.18 -20.07 -19.74
CA LEU A 191 -14.93 -19.41 -19.36
C LEU A 191 -14.04 -20.23 -18.41
N SER A 192 -13.90 -21.53 -18.67
CA SER A 192 -13.18 -22.51 -17.82
C SER A 192 -11.70 -22.21 -17.57
N LYS A 193 -11.07 -21.37 -18.42
CA LYS A 193 -9.66 -20.94 -18.27
C LYS A 193 -9.50 -19.55 -17.67
N LEU A 194 -10.60 -18.87 -17.33
CA LEU A 194 -10.56 -17.54 -16.74
C LEU A 194 -9.86 -17.61 -15.38
N GLY A 195 -8.81 -16.83 -15.21
CA GLY A 195 -8.06 -16.74 -13.96
C GLY A 195 -8.45 -15.51 -13.15
N GLU A 196 -8.89 -14.43 -13.79
CA GLU A 196 -9.20 -13.16 -13.14
C GLU A 196 -10.45 -12.51 -13.74
N LEU A 197 -11.36 -12.11 -12.85
CA LEU A 197 -12.60 -11.43 -13.18
C LEU A 197 -12.73 -10.16 -12.32
N GLU A 198 -12.72 -9.01 -13.00
CA GLU A 198 -12.87 -7.69 -12.38
C GLU A 198 -14.27 -7.14 -12.65
N LEU A 199 -15.07 -6.95 -11.59
CA LEU A 199 -16.45 -6.43 -11.62
C LEU A 199 -16.64 -5.23 -10.67
N GLN A 200 -15.57 -4.71 -10.09
CA GLN A 200 -15.65 -3.61 -9.13
C GLN A 200 -16.18 -2.30 -9.74
N ASN A 201 -16.65 -1.38 -8.90
CA ASN A 201 -17.19 -0.08 -9.33
C ASN A 201 -18.33 -0.24 -10.35
N ASN A 202 -19.26 -1.17 -10.11
CA ASN A 202 -20.53 -1.29 -10.82
C ASN A 202 -21.68 -1.00 -9.84
N ALA A 203 -22.92 -1.24 -10.25
CA ALA A 203 -24.11 -1.03 -9.43
C ALA A 203 -24.83 -2.35 -9.09
N LEU A 204 -24.08 -3.45 -8.98
CA LEU A 204 -24.65 -4.79 -8.74
C LEU A 204 -25.29 -4.83 -7.36
N ASN A 205 -26.61 -5.00 -7.32
CA ASN A 205 -27.37 -5.06 -6.06
C ASN A 205 -27.72 -6.49 -5.64
N THR A 206 -27.68 -7.44 -6.58
CA THR A 206 -27.95 -8.86 -6.38
C THR A 206 -27.08 -9.71 -7.31
N LEU A 207 -26.84 -10.96 -6.92
CA LEU A 207 -26.17 -11.97 -7.75
C LEU A 207 -27.08 -13.19 -7.89
N PRO A 208 -27.20 -13.79 -9.09
CA PRO A 208 -27.75 -15.13 -9.22
C PRO A 208 -26.88 -16.16 -8.48
N ALA A 209 -27.50 -17.17 -7.86
CA ALA A 209 -26.78 -18.15 -7.03
C ALA A 209 -25.70 -18.94 -7.79
N SER A 210 -25.90 -19.17 -9.09
CA SER A 210 -24.99 -19.93 -9.93
C SER A 210 -24.23 -19.07 -10.96
N VAL A 211 -24.17 -17.74 -10.75
CA VAL A 211 -23.59 -16.80 -11.73
C VAL A 211 -22.14 -17.12 -12.09
N PHE A 212 -21.35 -17.63 -11.14
CA PHE A 212 -19.93 -17.97 -11.33
C PHE A 212 -19.67 -19.44 -11.71
N SER A 213 -20.72 -20.20 -12.05
CA SER A 213 -20.54 -21.60 -12.46
C SER A 213 -19.76 -21.70 -13.77
N GLY A 214 -18.86 -22.69 -13.87
CA GLY A 214 -18.01 -22.91 -15.03
C GLY A 214 -16.71 -22.10 -15.05
N LEU A 215 -16.45 -21.31 -14.00
CA LEU A 215 -15.19 -20.58 -13.79
C LEU A 215 -14.14 -21.44 -13.07
N ASP A 216 -13.86 -22.63 -13.62
CA ASP A 216 -13.10 -23.69 -12.95
C ASP A 216 -11.65 -23.30 -12.60
N SER A 217 -11.05 -22.36 -13.34
CA SER A 217 -9.67 -21.90 -13.14
C SER A 217 -9.56 -20.56 -12.42
N LEU A 218 -10.67 -19.99 -11.93
CA LEU A 218 -10.68 -18.62 -11.40
C LEU A 218 -9.84 -18.55 -10.12
N GLN A 219 -8.91 -17.59 -10.08
CA GLN A 219 -8.01 -17.34 -8.97
C GLN A 219 -8.35 -16.03 -8.26
N VAL A 220 -8.78 -15.01 -9.02
CA VAL A 220 -9.07 -13.68 -8.50
C VAL A 220 -10.47 -13.24 -8.91
N LEU A 221 -11.27 -12.86 -7.92
CA LEU A 221 -12.61 -12.28 -8.12
C LEU A 221 -12.73 -10.96 -7.38
N ASN A 222 -12.96 -9.87 -8.11
CA ASN A 222 -13.17 -8.56 -7.52
C ASN A 222 -14.61 -8.07 -7.71
N LEU A 223 -15.31 -7.86 -6.60
CA LEU A 223 -16.69 -7.35 -6.52
C LEU A 223 -16.79 -6.07 -5.68
N GLU A 224 -15.67 -5.42 -5.34
CA GLU A 224 -15.68 -4.20 -4.51
C GLU A 224 -16.46 -3.04 -5.15
N ASN A 225 -16.93 -2.11 -4.32
CA ASN A 225 -17.67 -0.91 -4.74
C ASN A 225 -18.87 -1.25 -5.64
N ASN A 226 -19.62 -2.28 -5.25
CA ASN A 226 -20.95 -2.58 -5.77
C ASN A 226 -22.02 -2.26 -4.72
N ASP A 227 -23.28 -2.51 -5.08
CA ASP A 227 -24.45 -2.19 -4.27
C ASP A 227 -25.00 -3.42 -3.51
N LEU A 228 -24.15 -4.41 -3.30
CA LEU A 228 -24.53 -5.69 -2.69
C LEU A 228 -24.88 -5.48 -1.21
N ASN A 229 -26.03 -6.03 -0.81
CA ASN A 229 -26.47 -6.07 0.59
C ASN A 229 -26.33 -7.48 1.19
N THR A 230 -26.46 -8.51 0.36
CA THR A 230 -26.38 -9.92 0.75
C THR A 230 -25.73 -10.72 -0.36
N LEU A 231 -25.17 -11.89 -0.02
CA LEU A 231 -24.73 -12.88 -1.00
C LEU A 231 -25.67 -14.09 -0.95
N PRO A 232 -26.04 -14.69 -2.10
CA PRO A 232 -26.74 -15.97 -2.11
C PRO A 232 -25.89 -17.06 -1.45
N GLU A 233 -26.54 -17.99 -0.76
CA GLU A 233 -25.88 -19.15 -0.17
C GLU A 233 -25.16 -19.96 -1.27
N GLY A 234 -23.89 -20.31 -1.03
CA GLY A 234 -23.11 -21.14 -1.94
C GLY A 234 -22.72 -20.48 -3.27
N VAL A 235 -22.85 -19.15 -3.42
CA VAL A 235 -22.52 -18.44 -4.68
C VAL A 235 -21.08 -18.66 -5.15
N PHE A 236 -20.16 -19.00 -4.24
CA PHE A 236 -18.75 -19.27 -4.53
C PHE A 236 -18.38 -20.76 -4.53
N SER A 237 -19.34 -21.67 -4.31
CA SER A 237 -19.09 -23.10 -4.07
C SER A 237 -18.45 -23.87 -5.23
N HIS A 238 -18.43 -23.31 -6.43
CA HIS A 238 -17.81 -23.90 -7.62
C HIS A 238 -16.41 -23.33 -7.94
N LEU A 239 -15.92 -22.39 -7.14
CA LEU A 239 -14.65 -21.70 -7.39
C LEU A 239 -13.48 -22.39 -6.67
N ASP A 240 -13.26 -23.69 -6.90
CA ASP A 240 -12.29 -24.51 -6.16
C ASP A 240 -10.83 -23.99 -6.20
N ASN A 241 -10.50 -23.19 -7.21
CA ASN A 241 -9.17 -22.59 -7.42
C ASN A 241 -9.05 -21.14 -6.96
N LEU A 242 -10.10 -20.56 -6.36
CA LEU A 242 -10.08 -19.16 -5.92
C LEU A 242 -9.03 -18.95 -4.83
N GLN A 243 -8.20 -17.94 -5.02
CA GLN A 243 -7.12 -17.56 -4.11
C GLN A 243 -7.40 -16.20 -3.48
N GLU A 244 -8.01 -15.29 -4.23
CA GLU A 244 -8.26 -13.92 -3.80
C GLU A 244 -9.71 -13.52 -4.09
N ILE A 245 -10.36 -12.98 -3.07
CA ILE A 245 -11.69 -12.40 -3.21
C ILE A 245 -11.75 -11.03 -2.56
N TYR A 246 -12.27 -10.06 -3.32
CA TYR A 246 -12.46 -8.69 -2.88
C TYR A 246 -13.95 -8.39 -2.85
N LEU A 247 -14.48 -8.11 -1.66
CA LEU A 247 -15.91 -7.93 -1.42
C LEU A 247 -16.19 -6.58 -0.79
N SER A 248 -17.34 -6.02 -1.12
CA SER A 248 -17.89 -4.89 -0.39
C SER A 248 -19.38 -5.00 -0.19
N PHE A 249 -19.86 -4.44 0.91
CA PHE A 249 -21.28 -4.30 1.19
C PHE A 249 -21.64 -2.84 1.48
N ARG A 250 -22.83 -2.41 1.04
CA ARG A 250 -23.24 -1.00 1.15
C ARG A 250 -23.65 -0.59 2.57
N ASP A 251 -24.39 -1.44 3.30
CA ASP A 251 -24.87 -1.14 4.65
C ASP A 251 -25.26 -2.41 5.46
N PRO A 252 -24.36 -3.39 5.66
CA PRO A 252 -24.64 -4.44 6.63
C PRO A 252 -24.43 -3.82 8.02
N HIS A 253 -25.50 -3.65 8.78
CA HIS A 253 -25.35 -3.34 10.20
C HIS A 253 -24.50 -4.43 10.92
N THR A 254 -24.63 -5.69 10.44
CA THR A 254 -23.83 -6.86 10.79
C THR A 254 -23.75 -7.81 9.57
N LEU A 255 -22.70 -8.61 9.45
CA LEU A 255 -22.61 -9.66 8.43
C LEU A 255 -23.43 -10.90 8.86
N PRO A 256 -24.05 -11.64 7.94
CA PRO A 256 -24.58 -12.97 8.23
C PRO A 256 -23.45 -13.93 8.69
N GLU A 257 -23.68 -14.77 9.70
CA GLU A 257 -22.68 -15.71 10.25
C GLU A 257 -22.04 -16.61 9.19
N ASN A 258 -22.81 -17.02 8.18
CA ASN A 258 -22.37 -17.93 7.13
C ASN A 258 -22.11 -17.22 5.79
N VAL A 259 -21.87 -15.90 5.78
CA VAL A 259 -21.68 -15.12 4.53
C VAL A 259 -20.49 -15.62 3.70
N PHE A 260 -19.49 -16.21 4.37
CA PHE A 260 -18.29 -16.77 3.76
C PHE A 260 -18.35 -18.30 3.62
N SER A 261 -19.49 -18.92 3.97
CA SER A 261 -19.68 -20.36 3.77
C SER A 261 -19.63 -20.71 2.28
N GLY A 262 -18.91 -21.78 1.95
CA GLY A 262 -18.71 -22.21 0.57
C GLY A 262 -17.58 -21.49 -0.17
N LEU A 263 -16.84 -20.58 0.47
CA LEU A 263 -15.53 -20.19 -0.05
C LEU A 263 -14.58 -21.39 -0.02
N PRO A 264 -13.71 -21.55 -1.04
CA PRO A 264 -12.85 -22.71 -1.16
C PRO A 264 -11.74 -22.71 -0.11
N THR A 265 -11.27 -23.90 0.25
CA THR A 265 -10.18 -24.07 1.21
C THR A 265 -8.84 -23.51 0.73
N ASN A 266 -8.68 -23.24 -0.57
CA ASN A 266 -7.44 -22.68 -1.14
C ASN A 266 -7.37 -21.15 -1.05
N LEU A 267 -8.40 -20.49 -0.52
CA LEU A 267 -8.46 -19.04 -0.42
C LEU A 267 -7.33 -18.52 0.47
N GLN A 268 -6.58 -17.53 -0.04
CA GLN A 268 -5.42 -16.93 0.63
C GLN A 268 -5.68 -15.49 1.03
N THR A 269 -6.46 -14.74 0.24
CA THR A 269 -6.72 -13.32 0.46
C THR A 269 -8.21 -13.06 0.50
N LEU A 270 -8.67 -12.44 1.58
CA LEU A 270 -10.01 -11.89 1.74
C LEU A 270 -9.88 -10.41 2.07
N ARG A 271 -10.38 -9.56 1.17
CA ARG A 271 -10.59 -8.15 1.46
C ARG A 271 -12.07 -7.88 1.59
N LEU A 272 -12.41 -7.20 2.67
CA LEU A 272 -13.75 -6.76 2.96
C LEU A 272 -13.73 -5.26 3.22
N HIS A 273 -14.31 -4.51 2.29
CA HIS A 273 -14.57 -3.09 2.44
C HIS A 273 -16.07 -2.87 2.69
N THR A 274 -16.45 -2.31 3.83
CA THR A 274 -17.88 -2.13 4.13
C THR A 274 -18.14 -0.75 4.67
N ILE A 275 -19.21 -0.11 4.24
CA ILE A 275 -19.66 1.15 4.85
C ILE A 275 -20.70 0.80 5.91
N GLY A 276 -20.42 1.11 7.18
CA GLY A 276 -21.41 1.01 8.27
C GLY A 276 -21.47 -0.32 9.04
N LEU A 277 -20.51 -1.23 8.84
CA LEU A 277 -20.40 -2.49 9.57
C LEU A 277 -20.00 -2.29 11.04
N ARG A 278 -20.98 -2.30 11.95
CA ARG A 278 -20.73 -1.99 13.36
C ARG A 278 -20.14 -3.15 14.16
N THR A 279 -20.46 -4.38 13.79
CA THR A 279 -20.08 -5.60 14.53
C THR A 279 -19.82 -6.76 13.57
N LEU A 280 -18.96 -7.68 13.99
CA LEU A 280 -18.75 -8.97 13.33
C LEU A 280 -19.36 -10.08 14.21
N PRO A 281 -20.05 -11.07 13.62
CA PRO A 281 -20.40 -12.29 14.36
C PRO A 281 -19.16 -13.06 14.80
N GLU A 282 -19.27 -13.75 15.93
CA GLU A 282 -18.25 -14.70 16.36
C GLU A 282 -18.12 -15.84 15.34
N GLY A 283 -16.89 -16.21 14.97
CA GLY A 283 -16.64 -17.29 14.01
C GLY A 283 -17.04 -16.99 12.56
N VAL A 284 -17.32 -15.74 12.18
CA VAL A 284 -17.68 -15.38 10.78
C VAL A 284 -16.64 -15.82 9.75
N PHE A 285 -15.37 -15.97 10.15
CA PHE A 285 -14.27 -16.45 9.31
C PHE A 285 -13.95 -17.94 9.48
N SER A 286 -14.80 -18.71 10.17
CA SER A 286 -14.58 -20.13 10.42
C SER A 286 -14.51 -20.92 9.10
N GLY A 287 -13.57 -21.86 9.01
CA GLY A 287 -13.31 -22.67 7.82
C GLY A 287 -12.35 -22.05 6.81
N LEU A 288 -11.89 -20.81 7.03
CA LEU A 288 -10.87 -20.15 6.21
C LEU A 288 -9.44 -20.46 6.70
N ASP A 289 -9.15 -21.73 6.98
CA ASP A 289 -7.95 -22.16 7.70
C ASP A 289 -6.62 -21.86 6.96
N ASN A 290 -6.68 -21.73 5.63
CA ASN A 290 -5.54 -21.41 4.77
C ASN A 290 -5.42 -19.91 4.41
N LEU A 291 -6.31 -19.07 4.96
CA LEU A 291 -6.27 -17.64 4.70
C LEU A 291 -4.97 -17.04 5.24
N GLN A 292 -4.27 -16.28 4.40
CA GLN A 292 -2.98 -15.65 4.71
C GLN A 292 -3.12 -14.15 4.91
N HIS A 293 -4.08 -13.53 4.23
CA HIS A 293 -4.27 -12.08 4.21
C HIS A 293 -5.73 -11.74 4.46
N LEU A 294 -5.99 -11.08 5.58
CA LEU A 294 -7.31 -10.57 5.94
C LEU A 294 -7.27 -9.05 6.08
N TYR A 295 -8.06 -8.40 5.24
CA TYR A 295 -8.10 -6.96 5.10
C TYR A 295 -9.50 -6.45 5.37
N LEU A 296 -9.71 -5.82 6.52
CA LEU A 296 -11.00 -5.31 6.99
C LEU A 296 -10.95 -3.77 7.07
N TYR A 297 -11.00 -3.10 5.92
CA TYR A 297 -10.87 -1.64 5.86
C TYR A 297 -12.22 -0.92 5.89
N SER A 298 -12.24 0.26 6.52
CA SER A 298 -13.36 1.22 6.49
C SER A 298 -14.68 0.72 7.11
N ASN A 299 -14.63 -0.34 7.91
CA ASN A 299 -15.83 -1.04 8.35
C ASN A 299 -16.68 -0.27 9.38
N GLY A 300 -16.19 0.76 10.07
CA GLY A 300 -17.00 1.43 11.10
C GLY A 300 -17.35 0.52 12.29
N LEU A 301 -16.49 -0.47 12.57
CA LEU A 301 -16.64 -1.41 13.68
C LEU A 301 -16.55 -0.66 15.01
N ASN A 302 -17.48 -0.92 15.93
CA ASN A 302 -17.46 -0.33 17.28
C ASN A 302 -16.97 -1.32 18.33
N THR A 303 -17.10 -2.62 18.06
CA THR A 303 -16.69 -3.72 18.94
C THR A 303 -16.21 -4.91 18.12
N LEU A 304 -15.28 -5.70 18.67
CA LEU A 304 -14.92 -7.02 18.15
C LEU A 304 -15.30 -8.09 19.20
N PRO A 305 -15.80 -9.26 18.78
CA PRO A 305 -15.81 -10.44 19.64
C PRO A 305 -14.38 -10.94 19.92
N GLU A 306 -14.13 -11.46 21.11
CA GLU A 306 -12.84 -12.05 21.51
C GLU A 306 -12.40 -13.16 20.53
N GLY A 307 -13.30 -14.07 20.17
CA GLY A 307 -13.01 -15.18 19.27
C GLY A 307 -13.15 -14.90 17.77
N VAL A 308 -13.22 -13.65 17.33
CA VAL A 308 -13.59 -13.32 15.93
C VAL A 308 -12.60 -13.88 14.89
N PHE A 309 -11.31 -13.99 15.24
CA PHE A 309 -10.27 -14.50 14.35
C PHE A 309 -9.89 -15.96 14.60
N ILE A 310 -10.61 -16.67 15.47
CA ILE A 310 -10.38 -18.11 15.72
C ILE A 310 -10.54 -18.90 14.42
N GLY A 311 -9.60 -19.81 14.16
CA GLY A 311 -9.57 -20.65 12.96
C GLY A 311 -8.64 -20.14 11.85
N LEU A 312 -8.18 -18.89 11.93
CA LEU A 312 -7.27 -18.29 10.95
C LEU A 312 -5.79 -18.69 11.19
N TYR A 313 -5.53 -19.99 11.30
CA TYR A 313 -4.22 -20.53 11.72
C TYR A 313 -3.07 -20.19 10.76
N SER A 314 -3.36 -19.98 9.47
CA SER A 314 -2.37 -19.65 8.44
C SER A 314 -2.15 -18.14 8.23
N LEU A 315 -2.83 -17.30 9.01
CA LEU A 315 -2.85 -15.86 8.78
C LEU A 315 -1.48 -15.25 8.97
N ARG A 316 -1.05 -14.44 8.00
CA ARG A 316 0.24 -13.75 7.96
C ARG A 316 0.09 -12.24 8.04
N SER A 317 -1.02 -11.72 7.54
CA SER A 317 -1.32 -10.30 7.48
C SER A 317 -2.75 -10.08 7.94
N LEU A 318 -2.89 -9.30 9.00
CA LEU A 318 -4.18 -8.81 9.49
C LEU A 318 -4.13 -7.30 9.52
N SER A 319 -5.04 -6.68 8.79
CA SER A 319 -5.18 -5.23 8.83
C SER A 319 -6.64 -4.88 8.92
N PHE A 320 -6.96 -4.04 9.89
CA PHE A 320 -8.26 -3.43 10.02
C PHE A 320 -8.05 -2.01 10.49
N SER A 321 -8.57 -1.06 9.72
CA SER A 321 -8.35 0.37 9.95
C SER A 321 -9.66 1.12 9.82
N SER A 322 -9.67 2.36 10.32
CA SER A 322 -10.83 3.26 10.16
C SER A 322 -12.10 2.66 10.76
N THR A 323 -11.96 2.20 12.01
CA THR A 323 -13.06 1.70 12.82
C THR A 323 -13.28 2.62 14.02
N PHE A 324 -14.47 2.59 14.60
CA PHE A 324 -14.82 3.33 15.81
C PHE A 324 -14.57 2.49 17.07
N LEU A 325 -13.55 1.63 17.04
CA LEU A 325 -13.19 0.80 18.19
C LEU A 325 -12.66 1.68 19.31
N GLN A 326 -13.29 1.61 20.48
CA GLN A 326 -12.82 2.29 21.70
C GLN A 326 -11.76 1.47 22.44
N THR A 327 -11.92 0.15 22.39
CA THR A 327 -11.06 -0.86 23.04
C THR A 327 -10.98 -2.10 22.16
N LEU A 328 -9.95 -2.90 22.38
CA LEU A 328 -9.83 -4.24 21.83
C LEU A 328 -10.14 -5.26 22.94
N PRO A 329 -10.82 -6.38 22.66
CA PRO A 329 -10.94 -7.47 23.63
C PRO A 329 -9.55 -8.04 23.99
N GLU A 330 -9.39 -8.46 25.23
CA GLU A 330 -8.24 -9.27 25.65
C GLU A 330 -8.20 -10.55 24.80
N GLY A 331 -7.01 -10.97 24.37
CA GLY A 331 -6.86 -12.22 23.59
C GLY A 331 -7.44 -12.23 22.17
N VAL A 332 -7.90 -11.09 21.63
CA VAL A 332 -8.52 -11.06 20.28
C VAL A 332 -7.59 -11.58 19.17
N PHE A 333 -6.27 -11.53 19.37
CA PHE A 333 -5.26 -12.04 18.44
C PHE A 333 -4.67 -13.39 18.85
N SER A 334 -5.19 -14.03 19.91
CA SER A 334 -4.70 -15.33 20.34
C SER A 334 -4.84 -16.37 19.24
N HIS A 335 -3.88 -17.31 19.20
CA HIS A 335 -3.77 -18.38 18.19
C HIS A 335 -3.45 -17.94 16.76
N LEU A 336 -3.12 -16.65 16.52
CA LEU A 336 -2.59 -16.18 15.24
C LEU A 336 -1.07 -16.38 15.15
N ASP A 337 -0.61 -17.60 15.41
CA ASP A 337 0.80 -17.95 15.63
C ASP A 337 1.70 -17.63 14.42
N ASN A 338 1.13 -17.59 13.20
CA ASN A 338 1.85 -17.33 11.94
C ASN A 338 1.82 -15.85 11.52
N LEU A 339 1.22 -14.97 12.32
CA LEU A 339 1.03 -13.57 11.96
C LEU A 339 2.37 -12.85 11.90
N LYS A 340 2.60 -12.12 10.80
CA LYS A 340 3.83 -11.35 10.54
C LYS A 340 3.58 -9.86 10.48
N TYR A 341 2.41 -9.46 10.01
CA TYR A 341 1.98 -8.07 9.88
C TYR A 341 0.65 -7.86 10.59
N LEU A 342 0.65 -6.95 11.55
CA LEU A 342 -0.56 -6.49 12.22
C LEU A 342 -0.68 -4.97 12.09
N SER A 343 -1.87 -4.53 11.70
CA SER A 343 -2.13 -3.13 11.41
C SER A 343 -3.42 -2.70 12.07
N LEU A 344 -3.27 -1.80 13.05
CA LEU A 344 -4.29 -1.20 13.91
C LEU A 344 -4.18 0.34 13.82
N HIS A 345 -4.14 0.86 12.60
CA HIS A 345 -3.99 2.29 12.35
C HIS A 345 -5.35 2.98 12.17
N SER A 346 -5.39 4.29 12.37
CA SER A 346 -6.58 5.10 12.09
C SER A 346 -7.83 4.66 12.87
N HIS A 347 -7.68 4.35 14.16
CA HIS A 347 -8.82 4.17 15.07
C HIS A 347 -9.08 5.47 15.82
N ASP A 348 -10.06 6.23 15.34
CA ASP A 348 -10.40 7.57 15.86
C ASP A 348 -10.81 7.57 17.35
N LEU A 349 -11.11 6.40 17.95
CA LEU A 349 -11.59 6.28 19.33
C LEU A 349 -10.74 5.38 20.24
N LEU A 350 -9.69 4.74 19.72
CA LEU A 350 -8.89 3.80 20.50
C LEU A 350 -8.01 4.58 21.47
N SER A 351 -8.32 4.48 22.77
CA SER A 351 -7.64 5.30 23.79
C SER A 351 -6.50 4.60 24.52
N THR A 352 -6.50 3.27 24.52
CA THR A 352 -5.49 2.41 25.15
C THR A 352 -5.50 1.01 24.52
N LEU A 353 -4.45 0.23 24.78
CA LEU A 353 -4.34 -1.18 24.40
C LEU A 353 -4.46 -2.06 25.66
N PRO A 354 -5.08 -3.25 25.59
CA PRO A 354 -5.03 -4.22 26.68
C PRO A 354 -3.59 -4.67 26.99
N GLU A 355 -3.31 -4.98 28.25
CA GLU A 355 -2.05 -5.60 28.65
C GLU A 355 -1.90 -6.96 27.96
N GLY A 356 -0.70 -7.24 27.42
CA GLY A 356 -0.42 -8.53 26.77
C GLY A 356 -1.20 -8.80 25.47
N ILE A 357 -1.80 -7.79 24.83
CA ILE A 357 -2.58 -7.95 23.59
C ILE A 357 -1.80 -8.63 22.44
N PHE A 358 -0.46 -8.56 22.46
CA PHE A 358 0.42 -9.17 21.47
C PHE A 358 1.21 -10.40 22.01
N SER A 359 0.86 -10.90 23.20
CA SER A 359 1.65 -11.91 23.92
C SER A 359 1.85 -13.23 23.15
N ASP A 360 0.87 -13.66 22.36
CA ASP A 360 0.92 -14.90 21.57
C ASP A 360 1.53 -14.73 20.16
N LEU A 361 1.95 -13.50 19.78
CA LEU A 361 2.35 -13.18 18.40
C LEU A 361 3.88 -13.28 18.18
N ASP A 362 4.47 -14.42 18.54
CA ASP A 362 5.93 -14.63 18.53
C ASP A 362 6.59 -14.39 17.15
N ASN A 363 5.87 -14.64 16.05
CA ASN A 363 6.38 -14.49 14.68
C ASN A 363 6.16 -13.09 14.09
N LEU A 364 5.61 -12.16 14.85
CA LEU A 364 5.25 -10.84 14.36
C LEU A 364 6.50 -10.04 14.00
N GLN A 365 6.49 -9.46 12.80
CA GLN A 365 7.62 -8.73 12.23
C GLN A 365 7.32 -7.23 12.12
N ARG A 366 6.05 -6.87 11.99
CA ARG A 366 5.64 -5.49 11.88
C ARG A 366 4.32 -5.19 12.57
N ILE A 367 4.32 -4.08 13.30
CA ILE A 367 3.13 -3.47 13.91
C ILE A 367 2.97 -2.03 13.39
N ASP A 368 1.76 -1.73 12.91
CA ASP A 368 1.34 -0.37 12.58
C ASP A 368 0.25 0.11 13.58
N LEU A 369 0.57 1.13 14.39
CA LEU A 369 -0.28 1.81 15.40
C LEU A 369 -0.40 3.31 15.12
N PHE A 370 -0.30 3.74 13.86
CA PHE A 370 -0.26 5.16 13.51
C PHE A 370 -1.66 5.78 13.35
N PHE A 371 -1.79 7.11 13.49
CA PHE A 371 -3.07 7.83 13.40
C PHE A 371 -4.15 7.32 14.38
N ASN A 372 -3.80 6.92 15.61
CA ASN A 372 -4.79 6.70 16.65
C ASN A 372 -4.88 7.94 17.55
N ASP A 373 -5.60 8.96 17.07
CA ASP A 373 -5.64 10.31 17.66
C ASP A 373 -6.11 10.33 19.13
N GLN A 374 -6.77 9.28 19.62
CA GLN A 374 -7.20 9.18 21.02
C GLN A 374 -6.25 8.38 21.92
N LEU A 375 -5.23 7.72 21.35
CA LEU A 375 -4.29 6.89 22.08
C LEU A 375 -3.40 7.77 22.94
N SER A 376 -3.63 7.72 24.26
CA SER A 376 -2.96 8.63 25.22
C SER A 376 -1.84 7.96 26.01
N THR A 377 -1.89 6.64 26.14
CA THR A 377 -0.90 5.83 26.86
C THR A 377 -0.70 4.47 26.20
N LEU A 378 0.48 3.89 26.42
CA LEU A 378 0.79 2.49 26.10
C LEU A 378 1.08 1.74 27.41
N PRO A 379 0.58 0.49 27.59
CA PRO A 379 0.92 -0.32 28.76
C PRO A 379 2.41 -0.66 28.81
N GLU A 380 2.94 -0.81 30.02
CA GLU A 380 4.31 -1.30 30.23
C GLU A 380 4.45 -2.71 29.64
N GLY A 381 5.55 -2.95 28.92
CA GLY A 381 5.84 -4.26 28.35
C GLY A 381 4.87 -4.75 27.27
N VAL A 382 4.02 -3.89 26.69
CA VAL A 382 3.04 -4.29 25.66
C VAL A 382 3.69 -4.99 24.44
N PHE A 383 4.96 -4.71 24.17
CA PHE A 383 5.75 -5.33 23.10
C PHE A 383 6.76 -6.39 23.56
N SER A 384 6.84 -6.70 24.86
CA SER A 384 7.94 -7.48 25.47
C SER A 384 8.14 -8.91 24.91
N SER A 385 7.09 -9.55 24.38
CA SER A 385 7.18 -10.88 23.77
C SER A 385 7.69 -10.88 22.31
N LEU A 386 7.75 -9.71 21.67
CA LEU A 386 7.89 -9.59 20.22
C LEU A 386 9.33 -9.60 19.74
N SER A 387 10.08 -10.63 20.12
CA SER A 387 11.52 -10.75 19.81
C SER A 387 11.84 -10.77 18.30
N ASN A 388 10.89 -11.10 17.43
CA ASN A 388 11.05 -11.08 15.96
C ASN A 388 10.63 -9.76 15.29
N LEU A 389 10.17 -8.76 16.06
CA LEU A 389 9.70 -7.49 15.54
C LEU A 389 10.85 -6.71 14.88
N GLN A 390 10.59 -6.20 13.68
CA GLN A 390 11.54 -5.46 12.86
C GLN A 390 11.09 -4.02 12.63
N ASP A 391 9.78 -3.82 12.44
CA ASP A 391 9.20 -2.52 12.13
C ASP A 391 8.09 -2.16 13.13
N LEU A 392 8.21 -1.00 13.77
CA LEU A 392 7.21 -0.48 14.70
C LEU A 392 6.86 0.96 14.37
N ASN A 393 5.59 1.17 13.98
CA ASN A 393 5.06 2.50 13.65
C ASN A 393 4.07 2.97 14.72
N ILE A 394 4.41 4.03 15.47
CA ILE A 394 3.57 4.68 16.48
C ILE A 394 3.45 6.19 16.14
N THR A 395 3.42 6.51 14.85
CA THR A 395 3.36 7.89 14.36
C THR A 395 1.98 8.52 14.52
N SER A 396 1.93 9.82 14.79
CA SER A 396 0.67 10.59 14.79
C SER A 396 -0.36 10.03 15.75
N ASN A 397 0.02 9.82 17.01
CA ASN A 397 -0.90 9.59 18.11
C ASN A 397 -0.92 10.86 18.98
N ASP A 398 -1.69 11.85 18.55
CA ASP A 398 -1.63 13.24 19.05
C ASP A 398 -1.79 13.37 20.57
N LEU A 399 -2.50 12.44 21.23
CA LEU A 399 -2.68 12.44 22.70
C LEU A 399 -1.57 11.71 23.49
N LEU A 400 -0.65 11.01 22.81
CA LEU A 400 0.42 10.27 23.46
C LEU A 400 1.46 11.24 24.01
N SER A 401 1.49 11.37 25.34
CA SER A 401 2.30 12.39 26.04
C SER A 401 3.56 11.83 26.72
N THR A 402 3.56 10.53 27.02
CA THR A 402 4.66 9.84 27.72
C THR A 402 4.80 8.40 27.21
N LEU A 403 5.99 7.82 27.36
CA LEU A 403 6.26 6.40 27.13
C LEU A 403 6.67 5.76 28.47
N PRO A 404 6.19 4.55 28.82
CA PRO A 404 6.65 3.84 30.01
C PRO A 404 8.12 3.43 29.89
N GLU A 405 8.80 3.29 31.02
CA GLU A 405 10.14 2.71 31.09
C GLU A 405 10.14 1.29 30.51
N GLY A 406 11.20 0.92 29.77
CA GLY A 406 11.31 -0.42 29.20
C GLY A 406 10.28 -0.76 28.12
N LEU A 407 9.53 0.20 27.56
CA LEU A 407 8.52 -0.06 26.51
C LEU A 407 9.05 -0.92 25.35
N PHE A 408 10.31 -0.71 24.98
CA PHE A 408 10.98 -1.42 23.88
C PHE A 408 12.03 -2.43 24.36
N ALA A 409 11.97 -2.83 25.64
CA ALA A 409 12.86 -3.86 26.18
C ALA A 409 12.78 -5.15 25.33
N ASP A 410 13.92 -5.83 25.20
CA ASP A 410 14.07 -7.10 24.47
C ASP A 410 13.79 -7.08 22.95
N LEU A 411 13.46 -5.92 22.36
CA LEU A 411 13.24 -5.75 20.90
C LEU A 411 14.55 -5.67 20.09
N SER A 412 15.48 -6.59 20.35
CA SER A 412 16.85 -6.58 19.78
C SER A 412 16.92 -6.75 18.25
N ASN A 413 15.84 -7.23 17.61
CA ASN A 413 15.72 -7.36 16.15
C ASN A 413 15.06 -6.15 15.47
N LEU A 414 14.60 -5.15 16.23
CA LEU A 414 13.95 -3.97 15.67
C LEU A 414 14.93 -3.18 14.80
N GLN A 415 14.52 -2.86 13.58
CA GLN A 415 15.33 -2.17 12.57
C GLN A 415 14.80 -0.77 12.27
N TRP A 416 13.49 -0.59 12.34
CA TRP A 416 12.82 0.68 12.04
C TRP A 416 11.82 1.01 13.15
N LEU A 417 12.00 2.18 13.77
CA LEU A 417 11.11 2.72 14.80
C LEU A 417 10.68 4.12 14.41
N ASN A 418 9.37 4.33 14.32
CA ASN A 418 8.79 5.64 14.09
C ASN A 418 7.86 6.08 15.21
N LEU A 419 8.26 7.17 15.86
CA LEU A 419 7.59 7.87 16.95
C LEU A 419 7.30 9.32 16.57
N SER A 420 7.32 9.68 15.28
CA SER A 420 7.11 11.06 14.83
C SER A 420 5.67 11.53 14.98
N GLY A 421 5.45 12.85 15.03
CA GLY A 421 4.09 13.39 15.00
C GLY A 421 3.28 13.15 16.28
N ASN A 422 3.90 12.81 17.42
CA ASN A 422 3.20 12.73 18.70
C ASN A 422 3.33 14.09 19.41
N ASP A 423 2.46 15.02 19.03
CA ASP A 423 2.53 16.45 19.39
C ASP A 423 2.57 16.75 20.91
N LEU A 424 2.16 15.81 21.76
CA LEU A 424 2.23 15.95 23.23
C LEU A 424 3.43 15.23 23.86
N LEU A 425 4.18 14.43 23.12
CA LEU A 425 5.33 13.69 23.62
C LEU A 425 6.49 14.66 23.91
N SER A 426 6.63 15.01 25.19
CA SER A 426 7.56 16.07 25.63
C SER A 426 8.83 15.57 26.30
N THR A 427 8.84 14.32 26.75
CA THR A 427 9.98 13.66 27.39
C THR A 427 10.10 12.22 26.91
N LEU A 428 11.33 11.69 26.98
CA LEU A 428 11.64 10.27 26.78
C LEU A 428 12.27 9.74 28.08
N PRO A 429 11.96 8.51 28.51
CA PRO A 429 12.70 7.86 29.59
C PRO A 429 14.18 7.64 29.24
N GLU A 430 15.05 7.67 30.25
CA GLU A 430 16.48 7.38 30.09
C GLU A 430 16.67 5.97 29.53
N GLY A 431 17.56 5.83 28.55
CA GLY A 431 17.91 4.52 27.97
C GLY A 431 16.77 3.75 27.30
N ILE A 432 15.62 4.37 26.98
CA ILE A 432 14.45 3.66 26.40
C ILE A 432 14.75 2.90 25.10
N PHE A 433 15.81 3.26 24.38
CA PHE A 433 16.26 2.59 23.16
C PHE A 433 17.47 1.65 23.37
N GLY A 434 17.93 1.45 24.61
CA GLY A 434 19.20 0.81 24.95
C GLY A 434 19.37 -0.61 24.41
N ASP A 435 18.28 -1.38 24.31
CA ASP A 435 18.30 -2.77 23.85
C ASP A 435 18.15 -2.92 22.33
N LEU A 436 17.92 -1.81 21.61
CA LEU A 436 17.62 -1.80 20.18
C LEU A 436 18.90 -1.89 19.32
N SER A 437 19.73 -2.89 19.59
CA SER A 437 21.04 -3.09 18.96
C SER A 437 21.01 -3.29 17.43
N SER A 438 19.87 -3.69 16.86
CA SER A 438 19.65 -3.80 15.40
C SER A 438 19.09 -2.56 14.73
N LEU A 439 18.75 -1.52 15.51
CA LEU A 439 18.02 -0.36 15.00
C LEU A 439 18.87 0.39 13.98
N ARG A 440 18.29 0.62 12.80
CA ARG A 440 18.92 1.36 11.69
C ARG A 440 18.27 2.72 11.51
N THR A 441 17.00 2.83 11.86
CA THR A 441 16.21 4.02 11.59
C THR A 441 15.37 4.38 12.80
N LEU A 442 15.58 5.61 13.28
CA LEU A 442 14.85 6.20 14.38
C LEU A 442 14.23 7.54 13.95
N GLN A 443 12.90 7.60 13.96
CA GLN A 443 12.13 8.79 13.61
C GLN A 443 11.47 9.37 14.86
N LEU A 444 11.93 10.55 15.27
CA LEU A 444 11.45 11.31 16.43
C LEU A 444 11.06 12.75 16.05
N TYR A 445 10.91 13.04 14.77
CA TYR A 445 10.61 14.38 14.28
C TYR A 445 9.15 14.78 14.56
N ASP A 446 8.88 16.08 14.56
CA ASP A 446 7.55 16.65 14.82
C ASP A 446 6.94 16.08 16.14
N ASN A 447 7.70 16.14 17.24
CA ASN A 447 7.23 15.88 18.60
C ASN A 447 7.39 17.16 19.45
N ASN A 448 7.19 17.08 20.76
CA ASN A 448 7.36 18.21 21.69
C ASN A 448 8.61 18.09 22.58
N LEU A 449 9.65 17.40 22.10
CA LEU A 449 10.86 17.14 22.87
C LEU A 449 11.69 18.43 23.06
N SER A 450 11.91 18.84 24.30
CA SER A 450 12.74 20.00 24.64
C SER A 450 14.20 19.64 24.90
N MET A 451 14.48 18.40 25.29
CA MET A 451 15.82 17.88 25.54
C MET A 451 15.87 16.38 25.23
N LEU A 452 17.08 15.85 25.07
CA LEU A 452 17.36 14.42 24.98
C LEU A 452 17.90 13.94 26.35
N PRO A 453 17.41 12.82 26.90
CA PRO A 453 17.92 12.29 28.16
C PRO A 453 19.32 11.66 28.01
N GLU A 454 20.01 11.48 29.14
CA GLU A 454 21.33 10.82 29.17
C GLU A 454 21.21 9.38 28.62
N GLY A 455 22.21 8.96 27.84
CA GLY A 455 22.27 7.62 27.27
C GLY A 455 21.19 7.26 26.25
N ILE A 456 20.41 8.22 25.73
CA ILE A 456 19.31 7.92 24.79
C ILE A 456 19.75 7.17 23.52
N PHE A 457 20.99 7.40 23.06
CA PHE A 457 21.58 6.70 21.91
C PHE A 457 22.50 5.55 22.31
N SER A 458 22.64 5.25 23.60
CA SER A 458 23.41 4.11 24.09
C SER A 458 22.85 2.81 23.50
N GLY A 459 23.72 1.87 23.12
CA GLY A 459 23.33 0.59 22.51
C GLY A 459 22.97 0.64 21.02
N LEU A 460 22.73 1.82 20.44
CA LEU A 460 22.31 2.01 19.04
C LEU A 460 23.46 1.92 18.02
N SER A 461 24.27 0.87 18.12
CA SER A 461 25.50 0.67 17.32
C SER A 461 25.29 0.55 15.80
N ARG A 462 24.05 0.33 15.34
CA ARG A 462 23.70 0.15 13.92
C ARG A 462 22.89 1.30 13.33
N LEU A 463 22.71 2.39 14.07
CA LEU A 463 21.90 3.52 13.64
C LEU A 463 22.47 4.16 12.37
N LYS A 464 21.60 4.37 11.37
CA LYS A 464 21.94 4.94 10.06
C LYS A 464 21.08 6.12 9.65
N LEU A 465 19.91 6.28 10.23
CA LEU A 465 18.99 7.36 9.91
C LEU A 465 18.36 7.84 11.21
N LEU A 466 18.48 9.13 11.49
CA LEU A 466 17.95 9.77 12.68
C LEU A 466 17.27 11.07 12.27
N TRP A 467 15.99 11.20 12.63
CA TRP A 467 15.20 12.40 12.37
C TRP A 467 14.67 12.97 13.67
N LEU A 468 14.99 14.24 13.92
CA LEU A 468 14.67 14.96 15.17
C LEU A 468 14.12 16.37 14.90
N GLN A 469 14.01 16.78 13.64
CA GLN A 469 13.49 18.09 13.26
C GLN A 469 12.06 18.32 13.77
N GLY A 470 11.64 19.57 13.87
CA GLY A 470 10.28 19.91 14.33
C GLY A 470 10.06 19.77 15.84
N ASN A 471 11.09 19.44 16.61
CA ASN A 471 11.03 19.48 18.08
C ASN A 471 11.45 20.86 18.62
N PRO A 472 10.90 21.32 19.76
CA PRO A 472 11.33 22.56 20.41
C PRO A 472 12.82 22.62 20.76
N GLY A 473 13.44 21.47 21.08
CA GLY A 473 14.86 21.38 21.39
C GLY A 473 15.78 21.36 20.17
N THR A 474 15.24 21.38 18.96
CA THR A 474 16.03 21.34 17.72
C THR A 474 16.75 22.69 17.44
N PRO A 475 18.05 22.68 17.06
CA PRO A 475 18.93 21.53 16.99
C PRO A 475 19.41 21.09 18.38
N PHE A 476 19.26 19.79 18.68
CA PHE A 476 19.80 19.22 19.91
C PHE A 476 21.33 19.24 19.85
N THR A 477 21.97 19.79 20.87
CA THR A 477 23.42 19.98 20.89
C THR A 477 24.09 18.83 21.62
N LEU A 478 24.74 17.94 20.88
CA LEU A 478 25.58 16.88 21.44
C LEU A 478 26.93 17.49 21.84
N THR A 479 27.11 17.69 23.15
CA THR A 479 28.33 18.32 23.69
C THR A 479 29.37 17.24 23.98
N ILE A 480 30.50 17.33 23.29
CA ILE A 480 31.65 16.44 23.47
C ILE A 480 32.51 17.01 24.58
N GLU A 481 32.67 16.28 25.69
CA GLU A 481 33.38 16.75 26.88
C GLU A 481 34.57 15.85 27.21
N LEU A 482 35.54 16.44 27.92
CA LEU A 482 36.63 15.69 28.54
C LEU A 482 36.26 15.32 29.97
N GLU A 483 36.44 14.05 30.32
CA GLU A 483 36.21 13.56 31.67
C GLU A 483 37.45 12.83 32.18
N ARG A 484 37.88 13.16 33.40
CA ARG A 484 38.93 12.43 34.12
C ARG A 484 38.32 11.23 34.83
N THR A 485 38.81 10.02 34.59
CA THR A 485 38.20 8.77 35.08
C THR A 485 39.01 8.03 36.15
N ASP A 486 40.27 8.40 36.41
CA ASP A 486 41.13 7.71 37.39
C ASP A 486 40.71 7.98 38.85
N ASN A 487 40.26 9.20 39.16
CA ASN A 487 39.82 9.57 40.50
C ASN A 487 38.70 10.64 40.52
N MET A 488 38.19 11.04 39.34
CA MET A 488 37.16 12.08 39.16
C MET A 488 37.50 13.45 39.79
N ASP A 489 38.76 13.67 40.21
CA ASP A 489 39.23 14.93 40.79
C ASP A 489 40.19 15.61 39.83
N ASN A 490 39.70 16.67 39.18
CA ASN A 490 40.50 17.45 38.24
C ASN A 490 41.71 18.14 38.90
N ASN A 491 41.73 18.26 40.24
CA ASN A 491 42.84 18.85 40.99
C ASN A 491 43.88 17.81 41.45
N ALA A 492 43.59 16.51 41.31
CA ALA A 492 44.51 15.47 41.76
C ALA A 492 45.82 15.49 40.97
N GLN A 493 46.94 15.31 41.67
CA GLN A 493 48.27 15.35 41.07
C GLN A 493 48.67 13.99 40.49
N GLY A 494 49.47 14.02 39.42
CA GLY A 494 50.05 12.81 38.82
C GLY A 494 49.46 12.47 37.44
N PRO A 495 49.74 11.28 36.89
CA PRO A 495 49.18 10.85 35.61
C PRO A 495 47.65 10.82 35.71
N ALA A 496 46.97 11.31 34.69
CA ALA A 496 45.52 11.26 34.60
C ALA A 496 45.09 10.28 33.49
N THR A 497 43.98 9.60 33.75
CA THR A 497 43.27 8.85 32.71
C THR A 497 42.07 9.69 32.32
N ILE A 498 41.96 10.02 31.04
CA ILE A 498 40.87 10.83 30.51
C ILE A 498 40.11 10.07 29.42
N VAL A 499 38.85 10.39 29.27
CA VAL A 499 37.99 9.93 28.17
C VAL A 499 37.32 11.13 27.54
N VAL A 500 36.92 10.96 26.29
CA VAL A 500 35.97 11.85 25.64
C VAL A 500 34.58 11.26 25.84
N LYS A 501 33.61 12.08 26.25
CA LYS A 501 32.22 11.65 26.50
C LYS A 501 31.19 12.51 25.78
N VAL A 502 30.04 11.92 25.50
CA VAL A 502 28.80 12.61 25.08
C VAL A 502 27.68 12.02 25.92
N ALA A 503 27.00 12.84 26.71
CA ALA A 503 26.03 12.38 27.72
C ALA A 503 24.89 11.57 27.09
N GLU A 504 24.34 12.03 25.97
CA GLU A 504 23.25 11.37 25.24
C GLU A 504 23.69 10.05 24.56
N GLY A 505 24.99 9.75 24.51
CA GLY A 505 25.56 8.69 23.68
C GLY A 505 25.84 9.14 22.24
N ALA A 506 26.77 8.49 21.56
CA ALA A 506 27.14 8.83 20.20
C ALA A 506 26.22 8.12 19.18
N PRO A 507 25.39 8.84 18.39
CA PRO A 507 24.55 8.22 17.36
C PRO A 507 25.33 7.75 16.11
N PHE A 508 26.62 8.06 16.03
CA PHE A 508 27.56 7.63 15.00
C PHE A 508 28.98 7.71 15.57
N ASP A 509 29.98 7.14 14.88
CA ASP A 509 31.38 7.25 15.32
C ASP A 509 31.84 8.71 15.36
N MET A 510 32.15 9.21 16.55
CA MET A 510 32.58 10.58 16.79
C MET A 510 34.08 10.63 17.11
N THR A 511 34.90 10.91 16.10
CA THR A 511 36.34 11.10 16.27
C THR A 511 36.68 12.58 16.45
N VAL A 512 37.37 12.91 17.54
CA VAL A 512 37.89 14.25 17.82
C VAL A 512 39.40 14.24 18.01
N SER A 513 40.06 15.28 17.51
CA SER A 513 41.48 15.51 17.79
C SER A 513 41.66 16.01 19.22
N LEU A 514 42.76 15.61 19.86
CA LEU A 514 43.18 16.04 21.18
C LEU A 514 44.52 16.75 21.07
N SER A 515 44.68 17.81 21.86
CA SER A 515 45.97 18.49 22.01
C SER A 515 46.26 18.74 23.48
N ALA A 516 47.53 18.63 23.86
CA ALA A 516 48.00 18.97 25.20
C ALA A 516 48.98 20.14 25.14
N GLN A 517 48.75 21.15 25.97
CA GLN A 517 49.68 22.23 26.22
C GLN A 517 50.40 21.94 27.55
N GLY A 518 51.73 21.88 27.53
CA GLY A 518 52.53 21.62 28.74
C GLY A 518 52.76 20.14 29.09
N GLY A 519 52.44 19.21 28.18
CA GLY A 519 52.62 17.76 28.37
C GLY A 519 52.48 16.96 27.09
N THR A 520 52.38 15.63 27.21
CA THR A 520 52.13 14.69 26.09
C THR A 520 50.85 13.89 26.36
N LEU A 521 50.27 13.29 25.31
CA LEU A 521 49.13 12.37 25.40
C LEU A 521 49.53 11.02 24.79
N SER A 522 48.97 9.92 25.28
CA SER A 522 49.16 8.60 24.66
C SER A 522 48.52 8.49 23.28
N ALA A 523 47.48 9.29 23.00
CA ALA A 523 46.81 9.40 21.72
C ALA A 523 46.44 10.86 21.46
N ASN A 524 46.54 11.28 20.20
CA ASN A 524 46.18 12.63 19.75
C ASN A 524 44.77 12.69 19.13
N THR A 525 44.03 11.59 19.18
CA THR A 525 42.63 11.48 18.81
C THR A 525 41.93 10.56 19.79
N ALA A 526 40.63 10.75 19.93
CA ALA A 526 39.75 9.83 20.63
C ALA A 526 38.46 9.66 19.82
N THR A 527 37.95 8.44 19.79
CA THR A 527 36.71 8.09 19.09
C THR A 527 35.72 7.53 20.09
N ILE A 528 34.54 8.12 20.15
CA ILE A 528 33.38 7.48 20.77
C ILE A 528 32.72 6.66 19.67
N VAL A 529 32.67 5.34 19.83
CA VAL A 529 32.03 4.43 18.86
C VAL A 529 30.51 4.64 18.90
N ALA A 530 29.84 4.49 17.76
CA ALA A 530 28.38 4.57 17.69
C ALA A 530 27.72 3.63 18.72
N GLY A 531 26.77 4.15 19.49
CA GLY A 531 26.10 3.43 20.57
C GLY A 531 26.83 3.48 21.92
N GLU A 532 28.02 4.09 22.02
CA GLU A 532 28.75 4.25 23.27
C GLU A 532 28.62 5.67 23.83
N ILE A 533 28.83 5.83 25.14
CA ILE A 533 28.79 7.14 25.83
C ILE A 533 30.22 7.73 25.97
N LYS A 534 31.24 6.86 26.00
CA LYS A 534 32.63 7.23 26.27
C LYS A 534 33.58 6.61 25.25
N SER A 535 34.68 7.31 24.97
CA SER A 535 35.77 6.79 24.15
C SER A 535 36.62 5.78 24.92
N GLU A 536 37.55 5.13 24.21
CA GLU A 536 38.72 4.52 24.84
C GLU A 536 39.50 5.54 25.69
N THR A 537 40.24 5.04 26.68
CA THR A 537 41.02 5.86 27.61
C THR A 537 42.26 6.45 26.95
N VAL A 538 42.49 7.75 27.18
CA VAL A 538 43.72 8.45 26.81
C VAL A 538 44.50 8.78 28.08
N MET A 539 45.80 8.45 28.09
CA MET A 539 46.68 8.74 29.22
C MET A 539 47.34 10.10 29.03
N ALA A 540 47.27 10.93 30.07
CA ALA A 540 47.99 12.19 30.17
C ALA A 540 49.06 12.08 31.29
N PRO A 541 50.32 11.73 30.95
CA PRO A 541 51.41 11.70 31.93
C PRO A 541 51.65 13.06 32.60
N PRO A 542 52.19 13.08 33.83
CA PRO A 542 52.45 14.31 34.55
C PRO A 542 53.48 15.16 33.80
N GLY A 543 53.19 16.46 33.63
CA GLY A 543 54.17 17.42 33.12
C GLY A 543 55.29 17.65 34.13
N GLU A 544 56.50 17.98 33.65
CA GLU A 544 57.63 18.36 34.50
C GLU A 544 57.33 19.67 35.26
N GLY A 545 56.70 19.56 36.44
CA GLY A 545 56.44 20.67 37.36
C GLY A 545 55.34 21.68 36.97
N ASN A 546 54.63 21.48 35.85
CA ASN A 546 53.58 22.39 35.33
C ASN A 546 52.23 21.68 35.13
N SER A 547 51.14 22.44 34.99
CA SER A 547 49.83 21.90 34.59
C SER A 547 49.80 21.53 33.10
N VAL A 548 49.10 20.45 32.77
CA VAL A 548 48.81 20.02 31.40
C VAL A 548 47.39 20.43 31.05
N THR A 549 47.21 21.31 30.06
CA THR A 549 45.88 21.66 29.56
C THR A 549 45.56 20.81 28.34
N VAL A 550 44.58 19.92 28.47
CA VAL A 550 44.06 19.10 27.39
C VAL A 550 42.89 19.82 26.72
N ARG A 551 42.92 19.91 25.39
CA ARG A 551 41.92 20.60 24.59
C ARG A 551 41.37 19.66 23.52
N LEU A 552 40.05 19.72 23.33
CA LEU A 552 39.37 19.14 22.18
C LEU A 552 39.64 20.00 20.93
N GLY A 553 39.82 19.33 19.79
CA GLY A 553 39.81 19.94 18.47
C GLY A 553 38.40 20.37 18.05
N PRO A 554 38.19 20.71 16.76
CA PRO A 554 36.85 21.01 16.28
C PRO A 554 35.92 19.79 16.42
N ALA A 555 34.63 20.04 16.67
CA ALA A 555 33.61 19.00 16.68
C ALA A 555 33.57 18.27 15.32
N PRO A 556 33.29 16.96 15.30
CA PRO A 556 33.22 16.19 14.06
C PRO A 556 32.03 16.68 13.22
N ALA A 557 32.19 16.67 11.90
CA ALA A 557 31.07 16.98 11.00
C ALA A 557 30.03 15.84 11.07
N LEU A 558 28.75 16.22 11.00
CA LEU A 558 27.66 15.26 10.91
C LEU A 558 27.75 14.46 9.59
N PRO A 559 27.63 13.12 9.62
CA PRO A 559 27.50 12.31 8.41
C PRO A 559 26.31 12.75 7.55
N GLN A 560 26.42 12.64 6.22
CA GLN A 560 25.33 13.04 5.30
C GLN A 560 23.99 12.37 5.61
N PHE A 561 24.00 11.12 6.09
CA PHE A 561 22.80 10.35 6.42
C PHE A 561 22.10 10.81 7.72
N LEU A 562 22.78 11.59 8.57
CA LEU A 562 22.19 12.22 9.77
C LEU A 562 21.93 13.71 9.56
N ASN A 563 22.25 14.25 8.39
CA ASN A 563 22.15 15.67 8.11
C ASN A 563 20.70 16.10 7.81
N HIS A 564 19.83 15.94 8.80
CA HIS A 564 18.42 16.31 8.78
C HIS A 564 18.12 17.38 9.85
N ALA A 565 18.89 18.49 9.91
CA ALA A 565 18.65 19.70 10.71
C ALA A 565 18.34 19.57 12.23
N GLY A 566 18.25 18.33 12.75
CA GLY A 566 17.73 17.95 14.06
C GLY A 566 18.75 18.01 15.19
N ILE A 567 20.02 17.85 14.85
CA ILE A 567 21.17 17.74 15.77
C ILE A 567 22.28 18.68 15.30
N GLN A 568 23.07 19.15 16.26
CA GLN A 568 24.38 19.74 16.04
C GLN A 568 25.39 19.20 17.08
N THR A 569 26.68 19.29 16.77
CA THR A 569 27.76 18.88 17.68
C THR A 569 28.52 20.10 18.18
N ALA A 570 28.89 20.10 19.47
CA ALA A 570 29.74 21.10 20.08
C ALA A 570 30.88 20.44 20.87
N VAL A 571 31.92 21.19 21.19
CA VAL A 571 32.98 20.75 22.11
C VAL A 571 32.90 21.58 23.39
N GLY A 572 33.03 20.90 24.52
CA GLY A 572 33.06 21.50 25.85
C GLY A 572 34.42 22.12 26.19
N ASP A 573 34.58 22.44 27.46
CA ASP A 573 35.75 23.15 27.96
C ASP A 573 37.03 22.31 27.98
N SER A 574 38.17 23.01 28.07
CA SER A 574 39.48 22.37 28.23
C SER A 574 39.64 21.79 29.63
N LEU A 575 40.26 20.62 29.73
CA LEU A 575 40.57 19.96 31.01
C LEU A 575 41.97 20.34 31.47
N ILE A 576 42.11 20.90 32.67
CA ILE A 576 43.41 21.25 33.27
C ILE A 576 43.79 20.16 34.27
N LEU A 577 44.99 19.59 34.10
CA LEU A 577 45.55 18.52 34.94
C LEU A 577 46.83 19.02 35.62
N PHE A 578 47.04 18.70 36.90
CA PHE A 578 48.18 19.22 37.67
C PHE A 578 49.31 18.20 37.81
N GLY A 579 50.55 18.62 37.49
CA GLY A 579 51.76 17.80 37.63
C GLY A 579 52.19 17.60 39.09
N GLN A 580 53.03 16.60 39.34
CA GLN A 580 53.71 16.45 40.64
C GLN A 580 54.72 17.59 40.79
N ALA A 581 54.67 18.30 41.93
CA ALA A 581 55.70 19.27 42.27
C ALA A 581 57.05 18.55 42.36
N ALA A 582 58.05 19.00 41.59
CA ALA A 582 59.41 18.47 41.68
C ALA A 582 59.89 18.61 43.14
N SER A 583 60.23 17.48 43.77
CA SER A 583 60.99 17.48 45.02
C SER A 583 62.34 18.14 44.73
N ARG A 584 62.58 19.30 45.35
CA ARG A 584 63.76 20.16 45.19
C ARG A 584 65.09 19.43 45.30
#